data_AF-A0A7J6NP04-F1
#
_entry.id   AF-A0A7J6NP04-F1
#
_cell.length_a   1.000
_cell.length_b   1.000
_cell.length_c   1.000
_cell.angle_alpha   90.00
_cell.angle_beta   90.00
_cell.angle_gamma   90.00
#
_symmetry.space_group_name_H-M   'P 1'
#
loop_
_entity.id
_entity.type
_entity.pdbx_description
1 polymer ?
#
loop_
_entity_poly.entity_id
_entity_poly.type
_entity_poly.pdbx_seq_one_letter_code
_entity_poly.pdbx_strand_id
1 'polypeptide(L)' 'MDPRSTSPPEATVKGVARREKCWKARDDFFQCLTDNNEDEGKCRESKEAFHSDCLPTWVKHFTLQRQVR' A
#
# COMPACT_ATOMS: atom_id res chain seq x y z
N MET A 1 20.53 5.58 -8.39
CA MET A 1 19.18 6.08 -8.06
C MET A 1 18.20 5.10 -8.70
N ASP A 2 17.37 4.30 -8.02
CA ASP A 2 16.82 4.30 -6.65
C ASP A 2 17.05 2.94 -5.94
N PRO A 3 17.84 2.87 -4.85
CA PRO A 3 18.19 1.62 -4.17
C PRO A 3 17.19 1.14 -3.09
N ARG A 4 15.88 1.32 -3.26
CA ARG A 4 14.86 0.90 -2.25
C ARG A 4 13.73 0.05 -2.82
N SER A 5 14.09 -1.06 -3.46
CA SER A 5 13.24 -2.26 -3.49
C SER A 5 13.80 -3.28 -2.50
N THR A 6 13.63 -3.02 -1.21
CA THR A 6 13.86 -4.05 -0.19
C THR A 6 12.66 -4.98 -0.20
N SER A 7 12.61 -5.86 -1.18
CA SER A 7 11.81 -7.09 -1.11
C SER A 7 12.50 -8.02 -0.12
N PRO A 8 11.86 -8.42 1.00
CA PRO A 8 12.43 -9.45 1.88
C PRO A 8 12.44 -10.80 1.14
N PRO A 9 13.52 -11.59 1.27
CA PRO A 9 13.60 -12.92 0.66
C PRO A 9 12.62 -13.87 1.36
N GLU A 10 11.91 -14.65 0.55
CA GLU A 10 11.23 -15.90 0.88
C GLU A 10 10.41 -15.94 2.19
N ALA A 11 9.11 -15.62 2.06
CA ALA A 11 8.11 -16.35 2.83
C ALA A 11 7.33 -17.23 1.87
N THR A 12 7.54 -18.53 2.01
CA THR A 12 6.71 -19.69 1.64
C THR A 12 5.46 -19.36 0.80
N VAL A 13 5.35 -20.07 -0.33
CA VAL A 13 4.44 -19.93 -1.49
C VAL A 13 2.93 -19.72 -1.20
N LYS A 14 2.49 -19.72 0.07
CA LYS A 14 1.12 -19.32 0.48
C LYS A 14 0.95 -17.81 0.78
N GLY A 15 2.04 -17.04 0.90
CA GLY A 15 1.99 -15.61 1.28
C GLY A 15 2.25 -14.61 0.15
N VAL A 16 2.62 -15.07 -1.06
CA VAL A 16 3.03 -14.19 -2.17
C VAL A 16 1.81 -13.50 -2.81
N ALA A 17 0.77 -14.26 -3.15
CA ALA A 17 -0.45 -13.73 -3.78
C ALA A 17 -1.16 -12.67 -2.92
N ARG A 18 -1.13 -12.80 -1.59
CA ARG A 18 -1.74 -11.84 -0.66
C ARG A 18 -0.96 -10.52 -0.59
N ARG A 19 0.37 -10.59 -0.77
CA ARG A 19 1.23 -9.39 -0.82
C ARG A 19 1.07 -8.62 -2.11
N GLU A 20 0.97 -9.31 -3.25
CA GLU A 20 0.72 -8.68 -4.54
C GLU A 20 -0.61 -7.92 -4.54
N LYS A 21 -1.67 -8.53 -3.98
CA LYS A 21 -2.97 -7.88 -3.84
C LYS A 21 -2.89 -6.63 -2.96
N CYS A 22 -2.18 -6.70 -1.84
CA CYS A 22 -1.95 -5.55 -0.97
C CYS A 22 -1.16 -4.43 -1.67
N TRP A 23 -0.09 -4.75 -2.40
CA TRP A 23 0.69 -3.74 -3.13
C TRP A 23 -0.13 -3.07 -4.21
N LYS A 24 -0.94 -3.83 -4.94
CA LYS A 24 -1.87 -3.27 -5.92
C LYS A 24 -2.87 -2.31 -5.26
N ALA A 25 -3.53 -2.74 -4.17
CA ALA A 25 -4.47 -1.90 -3.44
C ALA A 25 -3.82 -0.64 -2.85
N ARG A 26 -2.56 -0.74 -2.39
CA ARG A 26 -1.74 0.39 -1.93
C ARG A 26 -1.53 1.39 -3.06
N ASP A 27 -1.07 0.93 -4.21
CA ASP A 27 -0.74 1.79 -5.34
C ASP A 27 -2.01 2.45 -5.88
N ASP A 28 -3.11 1.70 -6.00
CA ASP A 28 -4.41 2.23 -6.42
C ASP A 28 -4.91 3.32 -5.43
N PHE A 29 -4.81 3.09 -4.11
CA PHE A 29 -5.17 4.10 -3.10
C PHE A 29 -4.26 5.33 -3.15
N PHE A 30 -2.95 5.13 -3.23
CA PHE A 30 -2.00 6.23 -3.20
C PHE A 30 -1.99 7.06 -4.47
N GLN A 31 -2.16 6.42 -5.62
CA GLN A 31 -2.37 7.09 -6.91
C GLN A 31 -3.64 7.94 -6.84
N CYS A 32 -4.75 7.37 -6.35
CA CYS A 32 -5.97 8.14 -6.15
C CYS A 32 -5.76 9.36 -5.26
N LEU A 33 -5.05 9.23 -4.13
CA LEU A 33 -4.74 10.37 -3.27
C LEU A 33 -3.91 11.43 -4.01
N THR A 34 -2.90 11.03 -4.78
CA THR A 34 -2.09 11.97 -5.56
C THR A 34 -2.94 12.70 -6.62
N ASP A 35 -3.82 12.00 -7.32
CA ASP A 35 -4.71 12.59 -8.34
C ASP A 35 -5.79 13.50 -7.74
N ASN A 36 -6.19 13.22 -6.49
CA ASN A 36 -7.27 13.94 -5.81
C ASN A 36 -6.78 14.97 -4.78
N ASN A 37 -5.52 15.42 -4.85
CA ASN A 37 -4.94 16.41 -3.92
C ASN A 37 -5.01 15.96 -2.45
N GLU A 38 -4.69 14.69 -2.20
CA GLU A 38 -4.71 14.03 -0.89
C GLU A 38 -6.09 13.96 -0.23
N ASP A 39 -7.16 14.10 -1.02
CA ASP A 39 -8.53 13.92 -0.57
C ASP A 39 -8.87 12.43 -0.37
N GLU A 40 -8.70 11.96 0.87
CA GLU A 40 -9.08 10.61 1.28
C GLU A 40 -10.58 10.31 1.11
N GLY A 41 -11.43 11.33 1.08
CA GLY A 41 -12.88 11.18 0.89
C GLY A 41 -13.23 10.64 -0.48
N LYS A 42 -12.49 11.05 -1.51
CA LYS A 42 -12.66 10.56 -2.89
C LYS A 42 -12.07 9.16 -3.11
N CYS A 43 -11.13 8.76 -2.26
CA CYS A 43 -10.40 7.50 -2.39
C CYS A 43 -10.85 6.42 -1.39
N ARG A 44 -12.06 6.56 -0.84
CA ARG A 44 -12.59 5.67 0.21
C ARG A 44 -12.64 4.21 -0.21
N GLU A 45 -13.06 3.92 -1.44
CA GLU A 45 -13.16 2.53 -1.93
C GLU A 45 -11.77 1.86 -1.98
N SER A 46 -10.78 2.53 -2.57
CA SER A 46 -9.40 2.06 -2.60
C SER A 46 -8.78 2.00 -1.19
N LYS A 47 -9.17 2.91 -0.29
CA LYS A 47 -8.76 2.90 1.12
C LYS A 47 -9.28 1.66 1.85
N GLU A 48 -10.55 1.30 1.67
CA GLU A 48 -11.13 0.10 2.27
C GLU A 48 -10.47 -1.17 1.72
N ALA A 49 -10.24 -1.22 0.40
CA ALA A 49 -9.48 -2.31 -0.22
C ALA A 49 -8.05 -2.40 0.35
N PHE A 50 -7.36 -1.27 0.48
CA PHE A 50 -6.03 -1.19 1.06
C PHE A 50 -6.01 -1.68 2.51
N HIS A 51 -6.96 -1.27 3.35
CA HIS A 51 -7.05 -1.72 4.75
C HIS A 51 -7.47 -3.19 4.89
N SER A 52 -8.25 -3.73 3.96
CA SER A 52 -8.75 -5.10 3.97
C SER A 52 -7.74 -6.10 3.42
N ASP A 53 -7.07 -5.75 2.32
CA ASP A 53 -6.12 -6.62 1.62
C ASP A 53 -4.70 -6.55 2.22
N CYS A 54 -4.35 -5.44 2.88
CA CYS A 54 -3.06 -5.30 3.57
C CYS A 54 -3.13 -5.65 5.05
N LEU A 55 -2.00 -6.10 5.59
CA LEU A 55 -1.84 -6.25 7.03
C LEU A 55 -1.82 -4.86 7.71
N PRO A 56 -2.41 -4.71 8.92
CA PRO A 56 -2.43 -3.44 9.64
C PRO A 56 -1.03 -2.82 9.86
N THR A 57 -0.01 -3.67 10.08
CA THR A 57 1.39 -3.24 10.21
C THR A 57 1.91 -2.60 8.93
N TRP A 58 1.54 -3.13 7.76
CA TRP A 58 1.94 -2.61 6.46
C TRP A 58 1.21 -1.30 6.16
N VAL A 59 -0.09 -1.25 6.41
CA VAL A 59 -0.89 -0.01 6.28
C VAL A 59 -0.25 1.11 7.10
N LYS A 60 0.02 0.86 8.40
CA LYS A 60 0.70 1.84 9.27
C LYS A 60 2.05 2.26 8.71
N HIS A 61 2.87 1.31 8.26
CA HIS A 61 4.20 1.61 7.72
C HIS A 61 4.12 2.50 6.46
N PHE A 62 3.24 2.17 5.52
CA PHE A 62 3.09 2.92 4.27
C PHE A 62 2.48 4.30 4.49
N THR A 63 1.47 4.44 5.35
CA THR A 63 0.87 5.73 5.69
C THR A 63 1.88 6.64 6.38
N LEU A 64 2.68 6.12 7.32
CA LEU A 64 3.76 6.89 7.96
C LEU A 64 4.84 7.30 6.94
N GLN A 65 5.22 6.42 6.02
CA GLN A 65 6.21 6.76 4.99
C GLN A 65 5.76 7.92 4.09
N ARG A 66 4.45 8.06 3.83
CA ARG A 66 3.92 9.19 3.07
C ARG A 66 3.95 10.50 3.85
N GLN A 67 3.66 10.48 5.15
CA GLN A 67 3.64 11.68 5.99
C GLN A 67 5.03 12.27 6.27
N VAL A 68 6.09 11.47 6.11
CA VAL A 68 7.47 11.85 6.41
C VAL A 68 8.22 12.32 5.14
N ARG A 69 7.60 12.27 3.97
CA ARG A 69 8.13 12.85 2.73
C ARG A 69 7.64 14.27 2.53
#